data_AF-A0A835YQE7-F1
#
_entry.id   AF-A0A835YQE7-F1
#
_cell.length_a   1.000
_cell.length_b   1.000
_cell.length_c   1.000
_cell.angle_alpha   90.00
_cell.angle_beta   90.00
_cell.angle_gamma   90.00
#
_symmetry.space_group_name_H-M   'P 1'
#
loop_
_entity.id
_entity.type
_entity.pdbx_description
1 polymer ?
#
loop_
_entity_poly.entity_id
_entity_poly.type
_entity_poly.pdbx_seq_one_letter_code
_entity_poly.pdbx_strand_id
1 'polypeptide(L)'
;MSLIAAFFGLAYLVDAFCISTTFKYLWNANSSHGAVEKLLQLQQTPPEITACVQCYHYKDSRSSTHTRADGTTEQRSESSHERINTHRATSEFQFEHWRDMSELPYVVTRPFDIVRLHLRIKIKYGTEATARAHAAMCQALRDLHANRDAHFEFKETVVVEGMVPHMLLLPEDGSLRPWWMYWQWYAASVFVFLNWPYRMALEASTVKVTYVLAKEVYIAEP
;
A
#
# COMPACT_ATOMS: atom_id res chain seq x y z
N MET A 1 15.34 24.96 -19.91
CA MET A 1 14.12 25.28 -19.11
C MET A 1 12.94 24.36 -19.41
N SER A 2 12.63 24.03 -20.67
CA SER A 2 11.47 23.17 -21.02
C SER A 2 11.50 21.75 -20.40
N LEU A 3 12.65 21.08 -20.37
CA LEU A 3 12.79 19.73 -19.79
C LEU A 3 12.56 19.71 -18.26
N ILE A 4 12.99 20.75 -17.56
CA ILE A 4 12.83 20.86 -16.11
C ILE A 4 11.36 21.05 -15.76
N ALA A 5 10.66 21.92 -16.50
CA ALA A 5 9.23 22.13 -16.32
C ALA A 5 8.42 20.86 -16.62
N ALA A 6 8.79 20.12 -17.68
CA ALA A 6 8.16 18.84 -18.01
C ALA A 6 8.38 17.78 -16.92
N PHE A 7 9.59 17.70 -16.35
CA PHE A 7 9.89 16.80 -15.25
C PHE A 7 9.04 17.09 -14.00
N PHE A 8 8.96 18.37 -13.58
CA PHE A 8 8.12 18.75 -12.44
C PHE A 8 6.63 18.52 -12.71
N GLY A 9 6.16 18.77 -13.93
CA GLY A 9 4.79 18.46 -14.34
C GLY A 9 4.49 16.97 -14.25
N LEU A 10 5.38 16.11 -14.75
CA LEU A 10 5.22 14.65 -14.67
C LEU A 10 5.25 14.16 -13.22
N ALA A 11 6.22 14.62 -12.42
CA ALA A 11 6.31 14.28 -11.00
C ALA A 11 5.04 14.67 -10.24
N TYR A 12 4.47 15.83 -10.56
CA TYR A 12 3.20 16.29 -9.97
C TYR A 12 2.01 15.41 -10.36
N LEU A 13 1.91 14.98 -11.63
CA LEU A 13 0.87 14.05 -12.06
C LEU A 13 1.02 12.68 -11.38
N VAL A 14 2.25 12.18 -11.25
CA VAL A 14 2.53 10.92 -10.53
C VAL A 14 2.15 11.04 -9.06
N ASP A 15 2.46 12.15 -8.39
CA ASP A 15 1.99 12.39 -7.02
C ASP A 15 0.46 12.35 -6.95
N ALA A 16 -0.21 13.08 -7.83
CA ALA A 16 -1.66 13.22 -7.78
C ALA A 16 -2.41 11.92 -8.05
N PHE A 17 -2.01 11.13 -9.05
CA PHE A 17 -2.74 9.94 -9.47
C PHE A 17 -2.24 8.63 -8.84
N CYS A 18 -0.94 8.50 -8.57
CA CYS A 18 -0.36 7.23 -8.11
C CYS A 18 -0.11 7.23 -6.60
N ILE A 19 0.37 8.35 -6.06
CA ILE A 19 0.80 8.44 -4.65
C ILE A 19 -0.38 8.87 -3.77
N SER A 20 -1.17 9.84 -4.22
CA SER A 20 -2.24 10.43 -3.45
C SER A 20 -3.30 9.42 -3.05
N THR A 21 -3.64 9.42 -1.76
CA THR A 21 -4.77 8.63 -1.25
C THR A 21 -6.11 9.19 -1.68
N THR A 22 -6.18 10.49 -2.00
CA THR A 22 -7.39 11.18 -2.47
C THR A 22 -7.97 10.52 -3.72
N PHE A 23 -7.15 10.29 -4.74
CA PHE A 23 -7.58 9.60 -5.95
C PHE A 23 -8.10 8.19 -5.64
N LYS A 24 -7.40 7.45 -4.77
CA LYS A 24 -7.79 6.09 -4.36
C LYS A 24 -9.15 6.06 -3.66
N TYR A 25 -9.46 7.02 -2.81
CA TYR A 25 -10.80 7.14 -2.20
C TYR A 25 -11.88 7.40 -3.25
N LEU A 26 -11.66 8.35 -4.17
CA LEU A 26 -12.66 8.74 -5.18
C LEU A 26 -12.90 7.64 -6.23
N TRP A 27 -11.85 6.89 -6.55
CA TRP A 27 -11.91 5.74 -7.45
C TRP A 27 -12.68 4.58 -6.81
N ASN A 28 -12.43 4.30 -5.52
CA ASN A 28 -13.08 3.24 -4.77
C ASN A 28 -14.32 3.74 -3.99
N ALA A 29 -15.16 4.51 -4.65
CA ALA A 29 -16.41 5.00 -4.07
C ALA A 29 -17.48 3.90 -4.09
N ASN A 30 -18.11 3.64 -2.94
CA ASN A 30 -19.15 2.64 -2.76
C ASN A 30 -20.32 3.24 -1.97
N SER A 31 -21.52 2.70 -2.15
CA SER A 31 -22.63 2.98 -1.23
C SER A 31 -22.31 2.42 0.15
N SER A 32 -22.87 3.02 1.21
CA SER A 32 -22.72 2.52 2.58
C SER A 32 -23.09 1.04 2.67
N HIS A 33 -24.23 0.61 2.12
CA HIS A 33 -24.64 -0.80 2.10
C HIS A 33 -23.60 -1.71 1.42
N GLY A 34 -23.17 -1.38 0.20
CA GLY A 34 -22.21 -2.19 -0.54
C GLY A 34 -20.84 -2.25 0.13
N ALA A 35 -20.46 -1.20 0.86
CA ALA A 35 -19.25 -1.22 1.67
C ALA A 35 -19.38 -2.09 2.92
N VAL A 36 -20.53 -2.07 3.59
CA VAL A 36 -20.80 -2.96 4.74
C VAL A 36 -20.76 -4.41 4.30
N GLU A 37 -21.39 -4.75 3.18
CA GLU A 37 -21.34 -6.09 2.60
C GLU A 37 -19.89 -6.53 2.31
N LYS A 38 -19.08 -5.66 1.70
CA LYS A 38 -17.65 -5.91 1.49
C LYS A 38 -16.90 -6.11 2.80
N LEU A 39 -17.20 -5.35 3.85
CA LEU A 39 -16.56 -5.53 5.16
C LEU A 39 -16.93 -6.87 5.78
N LEU A 40 -18.21 -7.27 5.69
CA LEU A 40 -18.66 -8.58 6.17
C LEU A 40 -18.00 -9.72 5.39
N GLN A 41 -17.84 -9.59 4.07
CA GLN A 41 -17.08 -10.54 3.26
C GLN A 41 -15.63 -10.61 3.72
N LEU A 42 -14.96 -9.46 3.93
CA LEU A 42 -13.57 -9.43 4.41
C LEU A 42 -13.41 -10.05 5.81
N GLN A 43 -14.41 -9.94 6.68
CA GLN A 43 -14.43 -10.64 7.97
C GLN A 43 -14.47 -12.15 7.78
N GLN A 44 -15.13 -12.64 6.72
CA GLN A 44 -15.26 -14.07 6.40
C GLN A 44 -14.09 -14.62 5.55
N THR A 45 -13.22 -13.77 5.03
CA THR A 45 -12.04 -14.19 4.24
C THR A 45 -10.83 -14.49 5.14
N PRO A 46 -10.11 -15.61 4.92
CA PRO A 46 -8.87 -15.91 5.64
C PRO A 46 -7.75 -14.91 5.30
N PRO A 47 -6.82 -14.64 6.23
CA PRO A 47 -5.62 -13.87 5.93
C PRO A 47 -4.54 -14.74 5.28
N GLU A 48 -3.81 -14.18 4.32
CA GLU A 48 -2.56 -14.73 3.80
C GLU A 48 -1.40 -14.01 4.50
N ILE A 49 -0.53 -14.78 5.17
CA ILE A 49 0.62 -14.24 5.92
C ILE A 49 1.89 -14.74 5.26
N THR A 50 2.65 -13.82 4.70
CA THR A 50 3.78 -14.16 3.84
C THR A 50 5.03 -13.39 4.27
N ALA A 51 6.12 -14.12 4.53
CA ALA A 51 7.44 -13.58 4.79
C ALA A 51 8.28 -13.60 3.51
N CYS A 52 8.93 -12.49 3.20
CA CYS A 52 9.78 -12.33 2.03
C CYS A 52 11.18 -11.88 2.43
N VAL A 53 12.17 -12.44 1.77
CA VAL A 53 13.57 -12.04 1.85
C VAL A 53 14.02 -11.51 0.50
N GLN A 54 14.74 -10.39 0.53
CA GLN A 54 15.43 -9.82 -0.63
C GLN A 54 16.90 -9.61 -0.28
N CYS A 55 17.79 -10.33 -0.97
CA CYS A 55 19.23 -10.11 -0.90
C CYS A 55 19.65 -9.10 -1.98
N TYR A 56 20.62 -8.26 -1.64
CA TYR A 56 21.16 -7.27 -2.55
C TYR A 56 22.58 -6.83 -2.15
N HIS A 57 23.31 -6.25 -3.09
CA HIS A 57 24.52 -5.48 -2.83
C HIS A 57 24.50 -4.21 -3.67
N TYR A 58 25.38 -3.28 -3.32
CA TYR A 58 25.62 -2.11 -4.14
C TYR A 58 26.83 -2.32 -5.02
N LYS A 59 26.74 -1.87 -6.26
CA LYS A 59 27.86 -1.84 -7.20
C LYS A 59 28.18 -0.39 -7.52
N ASP A 60 29.45 -0.04 -7.32
CA ASP A 60 30.00 1.20 -7.82
C ASP A 60 30.40 1.00 -9.30
N SER A 61 29.80 1.79 -10.18
CA SER A 61 30.23 1.90 -11.58
C SER A 61 31.04 3.17 -11.75
N ARG A 62 32.21 3.06 -12.41
CA ARG A 62 33.00 4.19 -12.89
C ARG A 62 33.35 3.96 -14.36
N SER A 63 32.73 4.72 -15.27
CA SER A 63 33.38 5.24 -16.48
C SER A 63 32.38 5.88 -17.45
N SER A 64 32.71 7.07 -17.93
CA SER A 64 32.35 7.50 -19.28
C SER A 64 33.59 8.09 -19.94
N THR A 65 33.87 7.62 -21.16
CA THR A 65 34.91 8.18 -22.02
C THR A 65 34.19 8.96 -23.09
N HIS A 66 34.29 10.29 -23.06
CA HIS A 66 33.66 11.14 -24.05
C HIS A 66 34.72 11.64 -25.02
N THR A 67 34.68 11.15 -26.26
CA THR A 67 35.51 11.68 -27.34
C THR A 67 34.79 12.87 -27.94
N ARG A 68 35.37 14.06 -27.81
CA ARG A 68 34.84 15.28 -28.43
C ARG A 68 35.10 15.25 -29.94
N ALA A 69 34.34 16.04 -30.69
CA ALA A 69 34.44 16.12 -32.16
C ALA A 69 35.81 16.60 -32.68
N ASP A 70 36.65 17.16 -31.81
CA ASP A 70 38.03 17.59 -32.06
C ASP A 70 39.07 16.46 -31.88
N GLY A 71 38.63 15.23 -31.56
CA GLY A 71 39.50 14.08 -31.32
C GLY A 71 40.06 13.99 -29.90
N THR A 72 39.76 14.95 -29.03
CA THR A 72 40.22 14.93 -27.64
C THR A 72 39.37 13.98 -26.81
N THR A 73 40.03 13.09 -26.07
CA THR A 73 39.37 12.12 -25.18
C THR A 73 39.32 12.70 -23.77
N GLU A 74 38.12 13.02 -23.29
CA GLU A 74 37.89 13.46 -21.92
C GLU A 74 37.37 12.29 -21.09
N GLN A 75 38.13 11.87 -20.08
CA GLN A 75 37.68 10.89 -19.11
C GLN A 75 36.92 11.59 -17.99
N ARG A 76 35.59 11.41 -17.95
CA ARG A 76 34.78 11.87 -16.83
C ARG A 76 34.44 10.66 -15.95
N SER A 77 34.93 10.70 -14.72
CA SER A 77 34.63 9.67 -13.71
C SER A 77 33.33 10.03 -13.02
N GLU A 78 32.20 9.48 -13.47
CA GLU A 78 30.95 9.47 -12.70
C GLU A 78 30.88 8.18 -11.89
N SER A 79 30.76 8.32 -10.56
CA SER A 79 30.53 7.20 -9.65
C SER A 79 29.03 7.01 -9.48
N SER A 80 28.47 5.94 -10.04
CA SER A 80 27.08 5.53 -9.79
C SER A 80 27.07 4.43 -8.73
N HIS A 81 26.21 4.57 -7.71
CA HIS A 81 26.00 3.57 -6.67
C HIS A 81 24.63 2.92 -6.89
N GLU A 82 24.60 1.71 -7.47
CA GLU A 82 23.37 1.05 -7.88
C GLU A 82 23.09 -0.17 -6.99
N ARG A 83 21.85 -0.29 -6.48
CA ARG A 83 21.38 -1.48 -5.77
C ARG A 83 21.09 -2.59 -6.78
N ILE A 84 21.81 -3.70 -6.67
CA ILE A 84 21.58 -4.90 -7.47
C ILE A 84 20.91 -5.94 -6.58
N ASN A 85 19.66 -6.26 -6.93
CA ASN A 85 18.90 -7.32 -6.29
C ASN A 85 19.32 -8.67 -6.88
N THR A 86 19.88 -9.54 -6.05
CA THR A 86 20.47 -10.81 -6.49
C THR A 86 19.57 -12.02 -6.25
N HIS A 87 18.79 -12.00 -5.17
CA HIS A 87 17.94 -13.13 -4.79
C HIS A 87 16.69 -12.70 -4.05
N ARG A 88 15.57 -13.37 -4.32
CA ARG A 88 14.30 -13.20 -3.62
C ARG A 88 13.76 -14.56 -3.20
N ALA A 89 13.38 -14.70 -1.93
CA ALA A 89 12.69 -15.89 -1.41
C ALA A 89 11.45 -15.50 -0.63
N THR A 90 10.48 -16.41 -0.57
CA THR A 90 9.20 -16.17 0.08
C THR A 90 8.75 -17.44 0.79
N SER A 91 8.18 -17.29 1.99
CA SER A 91 7.60 -18.38 2.78
C SER A 91 6.24 -17.92 3.30
N GLU A 92 5.23 -18.75 3.07
CA GLU A 92 3.88 -18.53 3.58
C GLU A 92 3.71 -19.24 4.92
N PHE A 93 3.08 -18.55 5.88
CA PHE A 93 2.76 -19.12 7.18
C PHE A 93 1.48 -19.95 7.09
N GLN A 94 1.64 -21.26 7.24
CA GLN A 94 0.54 -22.22 7.23
C GLN A 94 -0.13 -22.27 8.61
N PHE A 95 -1.44 -22.06 8.64
CA PHE A 95 -2.29 -22.18 9.81
C PHE A 95 -3.55 -22.96 9.44
N GLU A 96 -4.15 -23.66 10.41
CA GLU A 96 -5.32 -24.52 10.16
C GLU A 96 -6.64 -23.80 10.45
N HIS A 97 -6.63 -22.94 11.46
CA HIS A 97 -7.83 -22.22 11.89
C HIS A 97 -7.57 -20.74 12.03
N TRP A 98 -8.63 -19.96 11.80
CA TRP A 98 -8.61 -18.52 12.02
C TRP A 98 -9.97 -18.06 12.55
N ARG A 99 -9.97 -16.93 13.25
CA ARG A 99 -11.15 -16.29 13.82
C ARG A 99 -11.10 -14.80 13.55
N ASP A 100 -12.24 -14.23 13.18
CA ASP A 100 -12.37 -12.78 13.11
C ASP A 100 -12.57 -12.20 14.52
N MET A 101 -11.76 -11.20 14.86
CA MET A 101 -11.78 -10.48 16.13
C MET A 101 -11.98 -8.98 15.90
N SER A 102 -12.50 -8.61 14.72
CA SER A 102 -12.73 -7.22 14.38
C SER A 102 -14.00 -6.71 15.06
N GLU A 103 -13.95 -5.46 15.53
CA GLU A 103 -15.14 -4.82 16.06
C GLU A 103 -16.13 -4.57 14.91
N LEU A 104 -17.43 -4.49 15.21
CA LEU A 104 -18.39 -4.09 14.20
C LEU A 104 -18.04 -2.68 13.69
N PRO A 105 -18.09 -2.42 12.36
CA PRO A 105 -17.70 -1.13 11.84
C PRO A 105 -18.62 -0.06 12.41
N TYR A 106 -18.05 0.95 13.09
CA TYR A 106 -18.78 2.10 13.60
C TYR A 106 -19.60 2.82 12.52
N VAL A 107 -19.20 2.65 11.26
CA VAL A 107 -19.88 3.10 10.04
C VAL A 107 -21.30 2.52 9.91
N VAL A 108 -21.54 1.30 10.41
CA VAL A 108 -22.87 0.65 10.40
C VAL A 108 -23.84 1.32 11.39
N THR A 109 -23.31 2.02 12.40
CA THR A 109 -24.08 2.39 13.60
C THR A 109 -24.61 3.82 13.60
N ARG A 110 -24.18 4.69 12.68
CA ARG A 110 -24.72 6.06 12.57
C ARG A 110 -24.93 6.48 11.11
N PRO A 111 -25.97 7.26 10.81
CA PRO A 111 -26.06 7.96 9.53
C PRO A 111 -24.95 9.01 9.49
N PHE A 112 -24.00 8.87 8.56
CA PHE A 112 -22.94 9.84 8.34
C PHE A 112 -23.04 10.45 6.94
N ASP A 113 -22.76 11.75 6.87
CA ASP A 113 -22.48 12.48 5.64
C ASP A 113 -21.07 12.08 5.14
N ILE A 114 -20.99 11.24 4.11
CA ILE A 114 -19.79 10.81 3.35
C ILE A 114 -18.52 10.48 4.19
N VAL A 115 -18.16 9.19 4.24
CA VAL A 115 -17.02 8.70 5.05
C VAL A 115 -15.85 8.25 4.20
N ARG A 116 -14.63 8.69 4.53
CA ARG A 116 -13.37 8.12 4.03
C ARG A 116 -12.94 6.99 4.96
N LEU A 117 -13.17 5.76 4.52
CA LEU A 117 -12.79 4.56 5.25
C LEU A 117 -11.36 4.12 4.90
N HIS A 118 -10.49 4.10 5.92
CA HIS A 118 -9.16 3.53 5.82
C HIS A 118 -9.12 2.16 6.49
N LEU A 119 -8.89 1.11 5.71
CA LEU A 119 -8.83 -0.26 6.18
C LEU A 119 -7.39 -0.65 6.54
N ARG A 120 -7.22 -1.29 7.69
CA ARG A 120 -5.96 -1.87 8.17
C ARG A 120 -6.19 -3.30 8.63
N ILE A 121 -5.25 -4.20 8.36
CA ILE A 121 -5.28 -5.57 8.88
C ILE A 121 -4.37 -5.65 10.10
N LYS A 122 -4.80 -6.42 11.11
CA LYS A 122 -3.98 -6.79 12.26
C LYS A 122 -4.11 -8.28 12.51
N ILE A 123 -3.00 -9.00 12.51
CA ILE A 123 -2.96 -10.42 12.90
C ILE A 123 -2.60 -10.55 14.37
N LYS A 124 -3.30 -11.45 15.05
CA LYS A 124 -2.95 -11.96 16.38
C LYS A 124 -2.70 -13.46 16.26
N TYR A 125 -1.72 -13.94 17.02
CA TYR A 125 -1.46 -15.37 17.15
C TYR A 125 -2.17 -15.84 18.40
N GLY A 126 -3.17 -16.73 18.25
CA GLY A 126 -4.07 -17.06 19.35
C GLY A 126 -3.46 -17.98 20.40
N THR A 127 -2.42 -18.73 20.06
CA THR A 127 -1.65 -19.55 21.01
C THR A 127 -0.16 -19.24 20.93
N GLU A 128 0.55 -19.48 22.04
CA GLU A 128 2.00 -19.32 22.07
C GLU A 128 2.70 -20.28 21.09
N ALA A 129 2.16 -21.49 20.90
CA ALA A 129 2.65 -22.44 19.91
C ALA A 129 2.58 -21.87 18.48
N THR A 130 1.46 -21.23 18.12
CA THR A 130 1.29 -20.56 16.82
C THR A 130 2.31 -19.43 16.66
N ALA A 131 2.48 -18.59 17.69
CA ALA A 131 3.45 -17.49 17.66
C ALA A 131 4.89 -17.99 17.51
N ARG A 132 5.26 -19.06 18.24
CA ARG A 132 6.59 -19.69 18.15
C ARG A 132 6.83 -20.32 16.78
N ALA A 133 5.84 -20.98 16.20
CA ALA A 133 5.96 -21.56 14.87
C ALA A 133 6.09 -20.49 13.78
N HIS A 134 5.34 -19.39 13.87
CA HIS A 134 5.52 -18.24 12.98
C HIS A 134 6.92 -17.66 13.12
N ALA A 135 7.40 -17.46 14.35
CA ALA A 135 8.74 -16.96 14.61
C ALA A 135 9.82 -17.92 14.08
N ALA A 136 9.65 -19.22 14.26
CA ALA A 136 10.54 -20.25 13.73
C ALA A 136 10.58 -20.26 12.19
N MET A 137 9.43 -20.13 11.52
CA MET A 137 9.38 -20.00 10.06
C MET A 137 10.16 -18.75 9.59
N CYS A 138 9.89 -17.60 10.20
CA CYS A 138 10.56 -16.35 9.87
C CYS A 138 12.08 -16.43 10.12
N GLN A 139 12.48 -17.06 11.23
CA GLN A 139 13.88 -17.25 11.58
C GLN A 139 14.58 -18.22 10.61
N ALA A 140 13.96 -19.35 10.30
CA ALA A 140 14.49 -20.31 9.32
C ALA A 140 14.68 -19.66 7.94
N LEU A 141 13.72 -18.84 7.50
CA LEU A 141 13.84 -18.11 6.23
C LEU A 141 15.01 -17.12 6.24
N ARG A 142 15.23 -16.42 7.37
CA ARG A 142 16.37 -15.52 7.56
C ARG A 142 17.69 -16.28 7.55
N ASP A 143 17.81 -17.31 8.38
CA ASP A 143 19.06 -18.06 8.56
C ASP A 143 19.50 -18.74 7.26
N LEU A 144 18.54 -19.27 6.48
CA LEU A 144 18.80 -19.87 5.17
C LEU A 144 19.40 -18.87 4.15
N HIS A 145 19.14 -17.57 4.32
CA HIS A 145 19.50 -16.54 3.34
C HIS A 145 20.41 -15.44 3.90
N ALA A 146 20.80 -15.49 5.17
CA ALA A 146 21.54 -14.42 5.87
C ALA A 146 22.90 -14.14 5.22
N ASN A 147 23.58 -15.17 4.71
CA ASN A 147 24.93 -15.07 4.16
C ASN A 147 24.96 -15.13 2.62
N ARG A 148 23.83 -14.90 1.94
CA ARG A 148 23.81 -14.96 0.47
C ARG A 148 24.40 -13.73 -0.22
N ASP A 149 24.35 -12.57 0.41
CA ASP A 149 24.86 -11.32 -0.18
C ASP A 149 25.25 -10.31 0.92
N ALA A 150 25.82 -9.16 0.52
CA ALA A 150 26.29 -8.11 1.42
C ALA A 150 25.16 -7.48 2.26
N HIS A 151 23.96 -7.38 1.69
CA HIS A 151 22.78 -6.86 2.37
C HIS A 151 21.58 -7.79 2.22
N PHE A 152 20.70 -7.68 3.21
CA PHE A 152 19.55 -8.54 3.37
C PHE A 152 18.38 -7.72 3.93
N GLU A 153 17.22 -7.83 3.29
CA GLU A 153 15.97 -7.18 3.69
C GLU A 153 14.92 -8.25 3.94
N PHE A 154 14.30 -8.22 5.13
CA PHE A 154 13.19 -9.09 5.50
C PHE A 154 11.91 -8.28 5.61
N LYS A 155 10.85 -8.76 4.98
CA LYS A 155 9.53 -8.12 4.99
C LYS A 155 8.43 -9.15 5.20
N GLU A 156 7.58 -8.90 6.19
CA GLU A 156 6.34 -9.63 6.39
C GLU A 156 5.19 -8.85 5.73
N THR A 157 4.33 -9.56 5.01
CA THR A 157 3.16 -8.99 4.34
C THR A 157 1.95 -9.82 4.72
N VAL A 158 0.88 -9.12 5.11
CA VAL A 158 -0.42 -9.74 5.37
C VAL A 158 -1.41 -9.19 4.35
N VAL A 159 -2.09 -10.10 3.66
CA VAL A 159 -3.11 -9.77 2.67
C VAL A 159 -4.40 -10.48 3.05
N VAL A 160 -5.53 -9.82 2.83
CA VAL A 160 -6.84 -10.48 2.83
C VAL A 160 -7.40 -10.24 1.44
N GLU A 161 -7.83 -11.31 0.77
CA GLU A 161 -8.34 -11.23 -0.59
C GLU A 161 -9.54 -10.27 -0.67
N GLY A 162 -9.56 -9.40 -1.69
CA GLY A 162 -10.60 -8.40 -1.87
C GLY A 162 -10.46 -7.13 -1.01
N MET A 163 -9.44 -7.04 -0.14
CA MET A 163 -9.24 -5.87 0.70
C MET A 163 -8.78 -4.67 -0.12
N VAL A 164 -9.52 -3.56 -0.03
CA VAL A 164 -9.11 -2.26 -0.60
C VAL A 164 -8.84 -1.27 0.54
N PRO A 165 -7.59 -0.82 0.78
CA PRO A 165 -7.23 -0.01 1.95
C PRO A 165 -7.90 1.36 2.07
N HIS A 166 -8.42 1.91 0.97
CA HIS A 166 -9.02 3.24 0.90
C HIS A 166 -10.34 3.17 0.14
N MET A 167 -11.45 3.38 0.85
CA MET A 167 -12.79 3.40 0.28
C MET A 167 -13.52 4.70 0.65
N LEU A 168 -14.27 5.27 -0.28
CA LEU A 168 -15.18 6.38 0.00
C LEU A 168 -16.60 5.84 0.11
N LEU A 169 -17.26 6.12 1.22
CA LEU A 169 -18.59 5.62 1.54
C LEU A 169 -19.60 6.74 1.37
N LEU A 170 -20.60 6.48 0.54
CA LEU A 170 -21.65 7.42 0.18
C LEU A 170 -22.95 7.05 0.92
N PRO A 171 -23.70 8.03 1.46
CA PRO A 171 -24.99 7.80 2.10
C PRO A 171 -25.97 7.04 1.21
N GLU A 172 -26.84 6.23 1.83
CA GLU A 172 -27.82 5.38 1.15
C GLU A 172 -28.99 6.18 0.55
N ASP A 173 -29.39 7.28 1.21
CA ASP A 173 -30.55 8.10 0.84
C ASP A 173 -30.37 8.94 -0.44
N GLY A 174 -29.39 8.62 -1.28
CA GLY A 174 -29.18 9.33 -2.53
C GLY A 174 -28.90 10.83 -2.35
N SER A 175 -28.53 11.27 -1.13
CA SER A 175 -27.94 12.59 -0.89
C SER A 175 -26.69 12.68 -1.75
N LEU A 176 -26.90 13.30 -2.91
CA LEU A 176 -26.16 13.06 -4.14
C LEU A 176 -24.69 13.30 -3.85
N ARG A 177 -23.85 12.27 -4.05
CA ARG A 177 -22.39 12.42 -4.17
C ARG A 177 -22.16 13.74 -4.91
N PRO A 178 -21.62 14.78 -4.25
CA PRO A 178 -21.45 16.08 -4.88
C PRO A 178 -20.75 15.90 -6.23
N TRP A 179 -21.23 16.60 -7.25
CA TRP A 179 -20.73 16.44 -8.62
C TRP A 179 -19.21 16.64 -8.73
N TRP A 180 -18.61 17.42 -7.83
CA TRP A 180 -17.16 17.64 -7.78
C TRP A 180 -16.37 16.46 -7.15
N MET A 181 -17.03 15.55 -6.43
CA MET A 181 -16.40 14.36 -5.81
C MET A 181 -16.27 13.18 -6.76
N TYR A 182 -16.52 13.36 -8.06
CA TYR A 182 -16.21 12.36 -9.06
C TYR A 182 -14.73 12.43 -9.47
N TRP A 183 -14.14 11.29 -9.84
CA TRP A 183 -12.71 11.21 -10.15
C TRP A 183 -12.31 12.11 -11.33
N GLN A 184 -13.23 12.38 -12.27
CA GLN A 184 -13.00 13.26 -13.41
C GLN A 184 -12.72 14.70 -12.96
N TRP A 185 -13.43 15.19 -11.94
CA TRP A 185 -13.24 16.54 -11.41
C TRP A 185 -11.97 16.66 -10.58
N TYR A 186 -11.58 15.58 -9.90
CA TYR A 186 -10.25 15.50 -9.32
C TYR A 186 -9.18 15.62 -10.40
N ALA A 187 -9.27 14.84 -11.48
CA ALA A 187 -8.33 14.90 -12.59
C ALA A 187 -8.25 16.31 -13.20
N ALA A 188 -9.40 16.95 -13.44
CA ALA A 188 -9.46 18.33 -13.91
C ALA A 188 -8.77 19.30 -12.94
N SER A 189 -9.00 19.16 -11.62
CA SER A 189 -8.34 19.99 -10.62
C SER A 189 -6.81 19.83 -10.62
N VAL A 190 -6.31 18.61 -10.91
CA VAL A 190 -4.88 18.33 -11.04
C VAL A 190 -4.32 19.05 -12.27
N PHE A 191 -4.96 18.96 -13.43
CA PHE A 191 -4.48 19.64 -14.65
C PHE A 191 -4.45 21.17 -14.54
N VAL A 192 -5.31 21.75 -13.68
CA VAL A 192 -5.36 23.21 -13.42
C VAL A 192 -4.50 23.59 -12.20
N PHE A 193 -3.70 22.67 -11.64
CA PHE A 193 -2.85 22.87 -10.46
C PHE A 193 -3.62 23.22 -9.16
N LEU A 194 -4.92 22.94 -9.10
CA LEU A 194 -5.83 23.15 -7.96
C LEU A 194 -6.05 21.88 -7.11
N ASN A 195 -5.15 20.91 -7.19
CA ASN A 195 -5.19 19.68 -6.38
C ASN A 195 -5.20 19.97 -4.87
N TRP A 196 -4.43 20.96 -4.40
CA TRP A 196 -4.36 21.28 -2.97
C TRP A 196 -5.68 21.84 -2.41
N PRO A 197 -6.30 22.88 -3.01
CA PRO A 197 -7.64 23.32 -2.62
C PRO A 197 -8.69 22.21 -2.69
N TYR A 198 -8.63 21.36 -3.73
CA TYR A 198 -9.53 20.22 -3.86
C TYR A 198 -9.38 19.25 -2.67
N ARG A 199 -8.14 18.89 -2.30
CA ARG A 199 -7.88 18.02 -1.15
C ARG A 199 -8.46 18.61 0.13
N MET A 200 -8.28 19.91 0.37
CA MET A 200 -8.86 20.58 1.55
C MET A 200 -10.40 20.53 1.56
N ALA A 201 -11.03 20.81 0.42
CA ALA A 201 -12.49 20.73 0.31
C ALA A 201 -12.99 19.31 0.59
N LEU A 202 -12.32 18.29 0.02
CA LEU A 202 -12.62 16.88 0.30
C LEU A 202 -12.47 16.54 1.78
N GLU A 203 -11.40 17.02 2.43
CA GLU A 203 -11.17 16.77 3.85
C GLU A 203 -12.19 17.46 4.75
N ALA A 204 -12.61 18.68 4.41
CA ALA A 204 -13.63 19.41 5.15
C ALA A 204 -15.03 18.79 5.00
N SER A 205 -15.34 18.20 3.84
CA SER A 205 -16.64 17.59 3.55
C SER A 205 -16.74 16.11 3.90
N THR A 206 -15.69 15.47 4.43
CA THR A 206 -15.71 14.03 4.71
C THR A 206 -15.09 13.66 6.05
N VAL A 207 -15.71 12.71 6.73
CA VAL A 207 -15.18 12.17 7.99
C VAL A 207 -14.21 11.03 7.68
N LYS A 208 -13.03 11.04 8.29
CA LYS A 208 -12.06 9.93 8.16
C LYS A 208 -12.27 8.90 9.27
N VAL A 209 -12.56 7.66 8.90
CA VAL A 209 -12.71 6.53 9.82
C VAL A 209 -11.64 5.49 9.51
N THR A 210 -10.94 5.00 10.52
CA THR A 210 -10.00 3.88 10.37
C THR A 210 -10.62 2.63 10.94
N TYR A 211 -10.75 1.58 10.12
CA TYR A 211 -11.26 0.29 10.53
C TYR A 211 -10.14 -0.73 10.56
N VAL A 212 -10.03 -1.45 11.68
CA VAL A 212 -9.00 -2.47 11.88
C VAL A 212 -9.65 -3.84 11.78
N LEU A 213 -9.38 -4.53 10.68
CA LEU A 213 -9.71 -5.94 10.48
C LEU A 213 -8.73 -6.78 11.28
N ALA A 214 -9.13 -7.11 12.51
CA ALA A 214 -8.34 -7.96 13.40
C ALA A 214 -8.68 -9.43 13.16
N LYS A 215 -7.69 -10.25 12.83
CA LYS A 215 -7.84 -11.70 12.68
C LYS A 215 -6.89 -12.43 13.61
N GLU A 216 -7.35 -13.54 14.16
CA GLU A 216 -6.59 -14.40 15.05
C GLU A 216 -6.36 -15.75 14.36
N VAL A 217 -5.11 -16.23 14.30
CA VAL A 217 -4.74 -17.46 13.59
C VAL A 217 -4.20 -18.53 14.56
N TYR A 218 -4.38 -19.79 14.19
CA TYR A 218 -4.02 -20.97 14.98
C TYR A 218 -3.50 -22.10 14.10
N ILE A 219 -2.42 -22.77 14.53
CA ILE A 219 -1.88 -23.97 13.84
C ILE A 219 -2.62 -25.25 14.21
N ALA A 220 -3.28 -25.28 15.36
CA ALA A 220 -4.10 -26.41 15.82
C ALA A 220 -5.42 -25.87 16.38
N GLU A 221 -6.39 -26.73 16.66
CA GLU A 221 -7.67 -26.32 17.26
C GLU A 221 -7.44 -25.45 18.52
N PRO A 222 -8.19 -24.34 18.65
CA PRO A 222 -8.02 -23.36 19.72
C PRO A 222 -8.38 -23.88 21.12
#